data_AF-A0A4V4HK70-F1
#
_entry.id   AF-A0A4V4HK70-F1
#
_cell.length_a   1.000
_cell.length_b   1.000
_cell.length_c   1.000
_cell.angle_alpha   90.00
_cell.angle_beta   90.00
_cell.angle_gamma   90.00
#
_symmetry.space_group_name_H-M   'P 1'
#
loop_
_entity.id
_entity.type
_entity.pdbx_description
1 polymer ?
#
loop_
_entity_poly.entity_id
_entity_poly.type
_entity_poly.pdbx_seq_one_letter_code
_entity_poly.pdbx_strand_id
1 'polypeptide(L)'
;MAEQLVERSRRSWFGRGRTRALLAVGLLVGTGATVTSAYWTSEGTVVPGSVTAGALHIDLDGRQQVKPENAVAWSGLDLTGIPASGSRAAILNVRNNSVGPVSLTYRITGSATNPGALGGNLTVTIRRAGQLSGQQCTNGTVVAGPVAINALSVAASPVLAPNASHDLCIQVTRSATALTTGATSDVTFTFPATQVQP
;
A
#
# COMPACT_ATOMS: atom_id res chain seq x y z
N MET A 1 98.46 -46.64 -35.08
CA MET A 1 98.50 -46.48 -33.62
C MET A 1 98.21 -45.04 -33.28
N ALA A 2 97.05 -44.76 -32.70
CA ALA A 2 96.84 -43.59 -31.85
C ALA A 2 95.58 -43.87 -31.01
N GLU A 3 95.83 -44.12 -29.73
CA GLU A 3 94.84 -44.22 -28.67
C GLU A 3 94.31 -42.84 -28.29
N GLN A 4 93.04 -42.85 -27.87
CA GLN A 4 92.40 -42.03 -26.84
C GLN A 4 92.32 -40.51 -27.07
N LEU A 5 91.11 -39.96 -26.87
CA LEU A 5 90.87 -38.98 -25.82
C LEU A 5 89.35 -38.79 -25.61
N VAL A 6 88.93 -38.98 -24.37
CA VAL A 6 87.61 -38.63 -23.85
C VAL A 6 87.53 -37.10 -23.73
N GLU A 7 86.56 -36.47 -24.40
CA GLU A 7 86.25 -35.05 -24.21
C GLU A 7 84.82 -34.87 -23.67
N ARG A 8 84.73 -34.10 -22.60
CA ARG A 8 83.54 -33.83 -21.79
C ARG A 8 82.47 -33.03 -22.54
N SER A 9 81.22 -33.41 -22.25
CA SER A 9 80.05 -32.53 -22.01
C SER A 9 80.27 -31.04 -22.24
N ARG A 10 79.63 -30.49 -23.29
CA ARG A 10 79.02 -29.15 -23.26
C ARG A 10 77.73 -29.09 -24.09
N ARG A 11 76.62 -29.20 -23.34
CA ARG A 11 75.39 -28.37 -23.41
C ARG A 11 74.99 -27.79 -24.78
N SER A 12 73.82 -28.21 -25.26
CA SER A 12 72.80 -27.26 -25.72
C SER A 12 71.50 -27.60 -24.96
N TRP A 13 71.24 -27.03 -23.78
CA TRP A 13 70.82 -25.64 -23.56
C TRP A 13 69.73 -25.14 -24.52
N PHE A 14 68.88 -26.00 -25.07
CA PHE A 14 67.62 -25.54 -25.66
C PHE A 14 66.47 -26.46 -25.28
N GLY A 15 65.53 -25.94 -24.46
CA GLY A 15 64.14 -26.35 -24.58
C GLY A 15 63.36 -26.73 -23.31
N ARG A 16 63.97 -27.03 -22.16
CA ARG A 16 63.20 -27.59 -21.01
C ARG A 16 62.47 -26.58 -20.11
N GLY A 17 62.84 -25.30 -20.14
CA GLY A 17 62.09 -24.23 -19.45
C GLY A 17 60.97 -23.65 -20.30
N ARG A 18 61.24 -23.41 -21.59
CA ARG A 18 60.29 -22.79 -22.52
C ARG A 18 59.10 -23.69 -22.84
N THR A 19 59.31 -25.00 -22.95
CA THR A 19 58.21 -25.96 -23.21
C THR A 19 57.25 -26.08 -22.02
N ARG A 20 57.75 -26.05 -20.78
CA ARG A 20 56.90 -26.05 -19.57
C ARG A 20 56.17 -24.72 -19.38
N ALA A 21 56.82 -23.61 -19.71
CA ALA A 21 56.19 -22.29 -19.71
C ALA A 21 55.07 -22.19 -20.77
N LEU A 22 55.29 -22.73 -21.98
CA LEU A 22 54.27 -22.74 -23.04
C LEU A 22 53.06 -23.59 -22.65
N LEU A 23 53.25 -24.72 -21.96
CA LEU A 23 52.14 -25.54 -21.47
C LEU A 23 51.36 -24.85 -20.33
N ALA A 24 52.03 -24.13 -19.43
CA ALA A 24 51.36 -23.35 -18.38
C ALA A 24 50.59 -22.15 -18.94
N VAL A 25 51.13 -21.47 -19.97
CA VAL A 25 50.42 -20.39 -20.68
C VAL A 25 49.23 -20.93 -21.46
N GLY A 26 49.34 -22.09 -22.11
CA GLY A 26 48.22 -22.72 -22.81
C GLY A 26 47.04 -23.06 -21.89
N LEU A 27 47.32 -23.44 -20.64
CA LEU A 27 46.28 -23.74 -19.65
C LEU A 27 45.59 -22.48 -19.10
N LEU A 28 46.30 -21.35 -19.02
CA LEU A 28 45.75 -20.02 -18.68
C LEU A 28 44.92 -19.42 -19.84
N VAL A 29 45.30 -19.68 -21.09
CA VAL A 29 44.53 -19.25 -22.27
C VAL A 29 43.27 -20.11 -22.46
N GLY A 30 43.32 -21.40 -22.12
CA GLY A 30 42.18 -22.31 -22.27
C GLY A 30 41.00 -22.04 -21.33
N THR A 31 41.23 -21.47 -20.15
CA THR A 31 40.17 -21.10 -19.19
C THR A 31 39.71 -19.64 -19.30
N GLY A 32 40.45 -18.81 -20.05
CA GLY A 32 40.10 -17.40 -20.31
C GLY A 32 39.09 -17.16 -21.45
N ALA A 33 38.75 -18.19 -22.23
CA ALA A 33 37.81 -18.10 -23.35
C ALA A 33 36.33 -18.29 -22.94
N THR A 34 35.97 -17.90 -21.71
CA THR A 34 34.57 -17.71 -21.31
C THR A 34 34.29 -16.23 -21.12
N VAL A 35 34.37 -15.48 -22.22
CA VAL A 35 33.59 -14.24 -22.34
C VAL A 35 32.47 -14.57 -23.30
N THR A 36 31.43 -15.24 -22.81
CA THR A 36 30.09 -14.94 -23.29
C THR A 36 29.84 -13.48 -22.93
N SER A 37 30.39 -12.57 -23.74
CA SER A 37 29.79 -11.27 -23.96
C SER A 37 28.46 -11.57 -24.63
N ALA A 38 27.49 -11.88 -23.79
CA ALA A 38 26.15 -11.45 -23.98
C ALA A 38 26.21 -9.92 -24.17
N TYR A 39 26.56 -9.48 -25.39
CA TYR A 39 26.30 -8.15 -25.87
C TYR A 39 24.82 -8.10 -26.22
N TRP A 40 24.01 -7.80 -25.20
CA TRP A 40 22.59 -7.47 -25.33
C TRP A 40 22.39 -6.12 -24.69
N THR A 41 23.11 -5.13 -25.17
CA THR A 41 22.62 -3.76 -25.07
C THR A 41 22.66 -3.22 -26.47
N SER A 42 21.63 -3.53 -27.24
CA SER A 42 21.09 -2.51 -28.12
C SER A 42 20.87 -1.28 -27.22
N GLU A 43 21.75 -0.28 -27.36
CA GLU A 43 21.51 1.05 -26.81
C GLU A 43 20.31 1.63 -27.57
N GLY A 44 19.11 1.17 -27.20
CA GLY A 44 17.92 1.97 -27.36
C GLY A 44 18.04 3.07 -26.33
N THR A 45 18.20 4.32 -26.77
CA THR A 45 17.86 5.44 -25.91
C THR A 45 16.37 5.31 -25.61
N VAL A 46 16.03 4.59 -24.54
CA VAL A 46 14.76 4.80 -23.87
C VAL A 46 14.90 6.21 -23.34
N VAL A 47 14.32 7.17 -24.05
CA VAL A 47 13.92 8.42 -23.41
C VAL A 47 13.12 7.95 -22.19
N PRO A 48 13.60 8.13 -20.95
CA PRO A 48 12.81 7.73 -19.80
C PRO A 48 11.53 8.53 -19.90
N GLY A 49 10.44 7.86 -20.32
CA GLY A 49 9.11 8.36 -20.09
C GLY A 49 9.02 8.61 -18.60
N SER A 50 8.44 9.75 -18.21
CA SER A 50 8.29 10.13 -16.82
C SER A 50 7.74 8.95 -16.01
N VAL A 51 8.52 8.42 -15.06
CA VAL A 51 8.00 7.57 -13.99
C VAL A 51 7.18 8.48 -13.10
N THR A 52 5.91 8.64 -13.45
CA THR A 52 4.97 9.37 -12.61
C THR A 52 4.48 8.38 -11.58
N ALA A 53 5.10 8.36 -10.41
CA ALA A 53 4.47 7.75 -9.24
C ALA A 53 3.17 8.53 -8.99
N GLY A 54 2.03 7.93 -9.35
CA GLY A 54 0.73 8.50 -9.04
C GLY A 54 0.59 8.56 -7.52
N ALA A 55 0.37 9.75 -6.98
CA ALA A 55 0.12 9.89 -5.55
C ALA A 55 -1.31 9.42 -5.25
N LEU A 56 -1.46 8.43 -4.37
CA LEU A 56 -2.76 7.98 -3.90
C LEU A 56 -3.32 9.03 -2.94
N HIS A 57 -4.38 9.72 -3.37
CA HIS A 57 -5.06 10.73 -2.57
C HIS A 57 -6.55 10.42 -2.48
N ILE A 58 -7.04 10.28 -1.24
CA ILE A 58 -8.47 10.30 -0.94
C ILE A 58 -8.78 11.63 -0.27
N ASP A 59 -9.81 12.29 -0.79
CA ASP A 59 -10.41 13.43 -0.14
C ASP A 59 -11.69 12.96 0.57
N LEU A 60 -11.84 13.37 1.82
CA LEU A 60 -13.01 13.13 2.65
C LEU A 60 -13.68 14.48 2.94
N ASP A 61 -14.92 14.66 2.52
CA ASP A 61 -15.70 15.89 2.72
C ASP A 61 -14.98 17.16 2.20
N GLY A 62 -14.39 17.07 1.00
CA GLY A 62 -13.68 18.19 0.37
C GLY A 62 -12.33 18.56 1.02
N ARG A 63 -11.86 17.81 2.02
CA ARG A 63 -10.53 18.00 2.62
C ARG A 63 -9.47 17.43 1.65
N GLN A 64 -8.72 18.32 1.01
CA GLN A 64 -7.68 17.94 0.04
C GLN A 64 -6.50 17.25 0.72
N GLN A 65 -5.99 16.18 0.10
CA GLN A 65 -4.73 15.50 0.46
C GLN A 65 -4.70 14.96 1.89
N VAL A 66 -5.74 14.23 2.31
CA VAL A 66 -5.67 13.46 3.56
C VAL A 66 -4.61 12.37 3.39
N LYS A 67 -3.38 12.65 3.87
CA LYS A 67 -2.34 11.64 4.01
C LYS A 67 -2.69 10.69 5.15
N PRO A 68 -2.27 9.41 5.10
CA PRO A 68 -2.58 8.40 6.11
C PRO A 68 -2.29 8.83 7.55
N GLU A 69 -1.31 9.72 7.75
CA GLU A 69 -0.89 10.23 9.05
C GLU A 69 -1.77 11.36 9.66
N ASN A 70 -2.73 11.93 8.93
CA ASN A 70 -3.52 13.07 9.42
C ASN A 70 -4.95 12.66 9.80
N ALA A 71 -5.21 12.52 11.10
CA ALA A 71 -6.57 12.42 11.62
C ALA A 71 -7.27 13.78 11.45
N VAL A 72 -8.30 13.84 10.61
CA VAL A 72 -9.09 15.05 10.38
C VAL A 72 -10.39 14.96 11.16
N ALA A 73 -10.66 15.96 12.00
CA ALA A 73 -11.95 16.07 12.66
C ALA A 73 -13.07 16.29 11.62
N TRP A 74 -14.03 15.37 11.58
CA TRP A 74 -15.18 15.46 10.69
C TRP A 74 -16.29 16.27 11.35
N SER A 75 -16.44 17.53 10.94
CA SER A 75 -17.46 18.44 11.48
C SER A 75 -18.88 18.12 11.05
N GLY A 76 -19.06 17.25 10.04
CA GLY A 76 -20.39 16.89 9.52
C GLY A 76 -21.17 15.96 10.46
N LEU A 77 -20.49 15.23 11.36
CA LEU A 77 -21.12 14.29 12.28
C LEU A 77 -20.94 14.73 13.74
N ASP A 78 -21.98 15.36 14.29
CA ASP A 78 -22.05 15.70 15.71
C ASP A 78 -22.61 14.52 16.53
N LEU A 79 -21.75 13.91 17.35
CA LEU A 79 -22.10 12.81 18.26
C LEU A 79 -22.31 13.28 19.71
N THR A 80 -22.39 14.59 19.95
CA THR A 80 -22.63 15.11 21.30
C THR A 80 -24.08 14.85 21.74
N GLY A 81 -24.25 14.46 23.01
CA GLY A 81 -25.56 14.36 23.65
C GLY A 81 -26.54 13.37 23.01
N ILE A 82 -26.06 12.27 22.40
CA ILE A 82 -26.97 11.25 21.84
C ILE A 82 -27.81 10.64 22.97
N PRO A 83 -29.16 10.75 22.90
CA PRO A 83 -30.02 10.16 23.92
C PRO A 83 -29.98 8.63 23.84
N ALA A 84 -30.43 7.95 24.89
CA ALA A 84 -30.59 6.49 24.86
C ALA A 84 -31.53 6.10 23.72
N SER A 85 -31.20 5.04 22.97
CA SER A 85 -31.88 4.66 21.71
C SER A 85 -31.85 5.70 20.57
N GLY A 86 -31.12 6.81 20.76
CA GLY A 86 -30.99 7.87 19.78
C GLY A 86 -29.96 7.56 18.70
N SER A 87 -30.08 8.27 17.58
CA SER A 87 -29.12 8.24 16.49
C SER A 87 -28.62 9.63 16.12
N ARG A 88 -27.50 9.65 15.41
CA ARG A 88 -26.98 10.77 14.65
C ARG A 88 -26.48 10.24 13.31
N ALA A 89 -26.67 11.02 12.26
CA ALA A 89 -26.24 10.63 10.92
C ALA A 89 -25.67 11.82 10.17
N ALA A 90 -24.72 11.54 9.28
CA ALA A 90 -24.13 12.54 8.40
C ALA A 90 -23.72 11.92 7.06
N ILE A 91 -23.65 12.76 6.02
CA ILE A 91 -23.15 12.37 4.71
C ILE A 91 -21.67 12.73 4.62
N LEU A 92 -20.88 11.74 4.25
CA LEU A 92 -19.46 11.86 3.97
C LEU A 92 -19.25 11.69 2.47
N ASN A 93 -18.79 12.74 1.80
CA ASN A 93 -18.33 12.62 0.41
C ASN A 93 -16.94 11.98 0.38
N VAL A 94 -16.78 10.90 -0.37
CA VAL A 94 -15.49 10.24 -0.58
C VAL A 94 -15.10 10.43 -2.04
N ARG A 95 -13.92 11.01 -2.27
CA ARG A 95 -13.43 11.29 -3.62
C ARG A 95 -12.03 10.74 -3.82
N ASN A 96 -11.80 10.10 -4.98
CA ASN A 96 -10.46 9.80 -5.45
C ASN A 96 -9.88 11.05 -6.11
N ASN A 97 -8.93 11.71 -5.44
CA ASN A 97 -8.21 12.87 -5.93
C ASN A 97 -6.76 12.53 -6.31
N SER A 98 -6.50 11.27 -6.62
CA SER A 98 -5.16 10.79 -7.00
C SER A 98 -4.72 11.41 -8.32
N VAL A 99 -3.41 11.65 -8.45
CA VAL A 99 -2.80 12.18 -9.66
C VAL A 99 -2.47 11.02 -10.61
N GLY A 100 -2.92 11.09 -11.87
CA GLY A 100 -2.73 10.05 -12.87
C GLY A 100 -3.91 9.05 -12.97
N PRO A 101 -3.81 8.01 -13.83
CA PRO A 101 -4.88 7.03 -14.03
C PRO A 101 -4.94 6.00 -12.88
N VAL A 102 -4.92 6.47 -11.63
CA VAL A 102 -4.90 5.63 -10.43
C VAL A 102 -6.32 5.39 -9.94
N SER A 103 -6.79 4.16 -10.09
CA SER A 103 -8.02 3.70 -9.46
C SER A 103 -7.73 3.16 -8.07
N LEU A 104 -8.64 3.38 -7.11
CA LEU A 104 -8.45 2.94 -5.73
C LEU A 104 -9.64 2.16 -5.19
N THR A 105 -9.37 1.34 -4.19
CA THR A 105 -10.37 0.76 -3.31
C THR A 105 -10.06 1.18 -1.88
N TYR A 106 -11.06 1.19 -1.02
CA TYR A 106 -10.85 1.51 0.38
C TYR A 106 -11.78 0.69 1.28
N ARG A 107 -11.34 0.52 2.52
CA ARG A 107 -12.14 -0.07 3.60
C ARG A 107 -12.59 1.04 4.54
N ILE A 108 -13.55 0.71 5.39
CA ILE A 108 -14.00 1.55 6.50
C ILE A 108 -13.84 0.74 7.77
N THR A 109 -13.06 1.27 8.69
CA THR A 109 -12.94 0.72 10.05
C THR A 109 -13.38 1.76 11.07
N GLY A 110 -13.94 1.30 12.19
CA GLY A 110 -14.39 2.15 13.27
C GLY A 110 -13.71 1.79 14.58
N SER A 111 -13.50 2.79 15.43
CA SER A 111 -13.11 2.59 16.82
C SER A 111 -13.80 3.62 17.71
N ALA A 112 -14.03 3.23 18.96
CA ALA A 112 -14.54 4.10 20.00
C ALA A 112 -13.80 3.86 21.31
N THR A 113 -13.40 4.93 21.99
CA THR A 113 -12.78 4.84 23.31
C THR A 113 -13.78 4.36 24.37
N ASN A 114 -13.30 3.85 25.50
CA ASN A 114 -14.14 3.34 26.60
C ASN A 114 -15.12 2.22 26.15
N PRO A 115 -14.63 1.10 25.58
CA PRO A 115 -15.48 0.01 25.09
C PRO A 115 -16.30 -0.68 26.19
N GLY A 116 -15.90 -0.58 27.46
CA GLY A 116 -16.70 -1.06 28.60
C GLY A 116 -17.82 -0.12 29.03
N ALA A 117 -17.95 1.07 28.42
CA ALA A 117 -18.93 2.09 28.77
C ALA A 117 -19.67 2.58 27.50
N LEU A 118 -19.65 3.88 27.21
CA LEU A 118 -20.37 4.45 26.07
C LEU A 118 -19.90 3.86 24.73
N GLY A 119 -18.59 3.67 24.52
CA GLY A 119 -18.06 3.16 23.26
C GLY A 119 -18.54 1.76 22.88
N GLY A 120 -18.81 0.90 23.88
CA GLY A 120 -19.39 -0.44 23.65
C GLY A 120 -20.88 -0.43 23.33
N ASN A 121 -21.55 0.69 23.56
CA ASN A 121 -22.98 0.88 23.34
C ASN A 121 -23.30 1.65 22.06
N LEU A 122 -22.29 1.87 21.20
CA LEU A 122 -22.45 2.51 19.90
C LEU A 122 -22.44 1.47 18.78
N THR A 123 -23.43 1.56 17.91
CA THR A 123 -23.53 0.78 16.68
C THR A 123 -23.51 1.71 15.47
N VAL A 124 -22.96 1.22 14.36
CA VAL A 124 -22.83 1.98 13.13
C VAL A 124 -23.57 1.28 12.01
N THR A 125 -24.26 2.07 11.20
CA THR A 125 -24.83 1.69 9.91
C THR A 125 -24.29 2.62 8.84
N ILE A 126 -23.81 2.07 7.73
CA ILE A 126 -23.24 2.81 6.61
C ILE A 126 -24.00 2.44 5.35
N ARG A 127 -24.49 3.45 4.65
CA ARG A 127 -25.20 3.31 3.36
C ARG A 127 -24.49 4.11 2.29
N ARG A 128 -24.23 3.49 1.15
CA ARG A 128 -23.72 4.15 -0.07
C ARG A 128 -24.89 4.78 -0.81
N ALA A 129 -24.70 6.01 -1.29
CA ALA A 129 -25.77 6.81 -1.90
C ALA A 129 -27.01 6.93 -0.99
N GLY A 130 -26.78 6.89 0.33
CA GLY A 130 -27.82 7.11 1.33
C GLY A 130 -28.11 8.60 1.48
N GLN A 131 -29.32 8.92 1.91
CA GLN A 131 -29.79 10.28 2.16
C GLN A 131 -30.06 10.49 3.64
N LEU A 132 -29.91 11.73 4.10
CA LEU A 132 -30.29 12.12 5.45
C LEU A 132 -31.78 12.40 5.53
N SER A 133 -32.46 11.71 6.44
CA SER A 133 -33.82 12.04 6.86
C SER A 133 -33.80 12.27 8.37
N GLY A 134 -33.64 13.54 8.76
CA GLY A 134 -33.38 13.89 10.16
C GLY A 134 -32.04 13.32 10.64
N GLN A 135 -32.08 12.47 11.66
CA GLN A 135 -30.88 11.88 12.29
C GLN A 135 -30.57 10.44 11.82
N GLN A 136 -31.13 10.05 10.67
CA GLN A 136 -31.11 8.69 10.17
C GLN A 136 -30.68 8.65 8.70
N CYS A 137 -29.94 7.60 8.34
CA CYS A 137 -29.59 7.29 6.97
C CYS A 137 -30.70 6.46 6.31
N THR A 138 -31.28 7.00 5.25
CA THR A 138 -32.36 6.38 4.47
C THR A 138 -31.90 6.13 3.03
N ASN A 139 -32.61 5.27 2.30
CA ASN A 139 -32.29 4.89 0.91
C ASN A 139 -30.85 4.32 0.75
N GLY A 140 -30.41 4.16 -0.49
CA GLY A 140 -29.06 3.67 -0.82
C GLY A 140 -28.81 2.19 -0.49
N THR A 141 -27.60 1.75 -0.82
CA THR A 141 -27.15 0.38 -0.60
C THR A 141 -26.48 0.26 0.76
N VAL A 142 -26.90 -0.70 1.59
CA VAL A 142 -26.25 -0.97 2.88
C VAL A 142 -24.85 -1.51 2.61
N VAL A 143 -23.84 -0.77 3.06
CA VAL A 143 -22.44 -1.18 3.04
C VAL A 143 -22.11 -1.91 4.33
N ALA A 144 -22.59 -1.40 5.46
CA ALA A 144 -22.40 -1.99 6.78
C ALA A 144 -23.61 -1.70 7.66
N GLY A 145 -23.90 -2.59 8.62
CA GLY A 145 -24.78 -2.30 9.74
C GLY A 145 -25.91 -3.29 9.97
N PRO A 146 -26.55 -3.25 11.16
CA PRO A 146 -26.05 -2.60 12.38
C PRO A 146 -24.89 -3.40 12.98
N VAL A 147 -23.73 -2.78 13.18
CA VAL A 147 -22.54 -3.44 13.74
C VAL A 147 -21.96 -2.59 14.87
N ALA A 148 -21.45 -3.23 15.92
CA ALA A 148 -20.74 -2.53 16.99
C ALA A 148 -19.54 -1.75 16.42
N ILE A 149 -19.33 -0.51 16.86
CA ILE A 149 -18.36 0.39 16.23
C ILE A 149 -16.94 -0.16 16.23
N ASN A 150 -16.51 -0.81 17.32
CA ASN A 150 -15.19 -1.44 17.46
C ASN A 150 -15.03 -2.74 16.65
N ALA A 151 -16.13 -3.27 16.10
CA ALA A 151 -16.12 -4.43 15.21
C ALA A 151 -16.29 -4.02 13.73
N LEU A 152 -16.42 -2.72 13.43
CA LEU A 152 -16.59 -2.23 12.07
C LEU A 152 -15.29 -2.44 11.27
N SER A 153 -15.35 -3.30 10.26
CA SER A 153 -14.31 -3.46 9.25
C SER A 153 -14.94 -3.96 7.95
N VAL A 154 -15.25 -3.06 7.04
CA VAL A 154 -15.97 -3.38 5.80
C VAL A 154 -15.28 -2.80 4.57
N ALA A 155 -15.28 -3.55 3.48
CA ALA A 155 -14.88 -3.01 2.19
C ALA A 155 -16.02 -2.14 1.65
N ALA A 156 -15.74 -0.88 1.33
CA ALA A 156 -16.82 0.03 0.96
C ALA A 156 -17.37 -0.20 -0.45
N SER A 157 -16.57 -0.79 -1.36
CA SER A 157 -16.81 -1.30 -2.74
C SER A 157 -17.82 -0.58 -3.67
N PRO A 158 -17.50 -0.21 -4.94
CA PRO A 158 -16.42 -0.74 -5.80
C PRO A 158 -15.31 0.28 -6.05
N VAL A 159 -14.37 -0.10 -6.93
CA VAL A 159 -13.24 0.68 -7.41
C VAL A 159 -13.66 2.11 -7.73
N LEU A 160 -12.98 3.07 -7.09
CA LEU A 160 -13.16 4.49 -7.32
C LEU A 160 -12.18 4.93 -8.39
N ALA A 161 -12.71 5.20 -9.59
CA ALA A 161 -11.94 5.69 -10.72
C ALA A 161 -11.30 7.06 -10.40
N PRO A 162 -10.26 7.49 -11.14
CA PRO A 162 -9.66 8.81 -10.96
C PRO A 162 -10.72 9.90 -11.05
N ASN A 163 -10.69 10.87 -10.12
CA ASN A 163 -11.67 11.96 -10.00
C ASN A 163 -13.13 11.55 -9.72
N ALA A 164 -13.41 10.26 -9.55
CA ALA A 164 -14.74 9.83 -9.14
C ALA A 164 -15.00 10.12 -7.66
N SER A 165 -16.25 10.38 -7.34
CA SER A 165 -16.72 10.54 -5.97
C SER A 165 -18.04 9.83 -5.76
N HIS A 166 -18.34 9.49 -4.52
CA HIS A 166 -19.66 9.06 -4.10
C HIS A 166 -19.89 9.40 -2.63
N ASP A 167 -21.16 9.38 -2.24
CA ASP A 167 -21.57 9.70 -0.89
C ASP A 167 -21.76 8.45 -0.04
N LEU A 168 -21.30 8.54 1.20
CA LEU A 168 -21.57 7.58 2.27
C LEU A 168 -22.41 8.26 3.34
N CYS A 169 -23.59 7.73 3.62
CA CYS A 169 -24.35 8.10 4.80
C CYS A 169 -23.91 7.21 5.96
N ILE A 170 -23.32 7.81 7.00
CA ILE A 170 -22.87 7.13 8.21
C ILE A 170 -23.83 7.50 9.33
N GLN A 171 -24.42 6.49 9.96
CA GLN A 171 -25.31 6.64 11.10
C GLN A 171 -24.71 5.93 12.31
N VAL A 172 -24.60 6.65 13.42
CA VAL A 172 -24.22 6.11 14.72
C VAL A 172 -25.47 6.07 15.59
N THR A 173 -25.75 4.92 16.19
CA THR A 173 -26.90 4.70 17.07
C THR A 173 -26.41 4.21 18.43
N ARG A 174 -26.94 4.84 19.49
CA ARG A 174 -26.66 4.47 20.87
C ARG A 174 -27.72 3.47 21.35
N SER A 175 -27.30 2.42 22.05
CA SER A 175 -28.22 1.48 22.69
C SER A 175 -29.07 2.15 23.78
N ALA A 176 -30.14 1.48 24.21
CA ALA A 176 -30.96 1.91 25.34
C ALA A 176 -30.33 1.59 26.71
N THR A 177 -29.15 0.97 26.74
CA THR A 177 -28.47 0.54 27.97
C THR A 177 -28.20 1.74 28.89
N ALA A 178 -28.51 1.56 30.18
CA ALA A 178 -28.18 2.55 31.19
C ALA A 178 -26.66 2.69 31.32
N LEU A 179 -26.17 3.93 31.32
CA LEU A 179 -24.75 4.26 31.47
C LEU A 179 -24.57 5.17 32.68
N THR A 180 -23.36 5.22 33.20
CA THR A 180 -22.99 6.20 34.23
C THR A 180 -23.16 7.63 33.70
N THR A 181 -23.66 8.52 34.55
CA THR A 181 -23.88 9.93 34.19
C THR A 181 -22.57 10.57 33.73
N GLY A 182 -22.60 11.23 32.57
CA GLY A 182 -21.42 11.90 32.01
C GLY A 182 -20.45 10.99 31.25
N ALA A 183 -20.82 9.75 30.92
CA ALA A 183 -19.98 8.89 30.09
C ALA A 183 -19.70 9.53 28.71
N THR A 184 -18.42 9.59 28.35
CA THR A 184 -17.93 10.09 27.06
C THR A 184 -17.15 9.01 26.31
N SER A 185 -17.09 9.15 24.99
CA SER A 185 -16.35 8.27 24.09
C SER A 185 -15.99 9.05 22.84
N ASP A 186 -14.75 8.90 22.40
CA ASP A 186 -14.24 9.47 21.17
C ASP A 186 -14.37 8.41 20.08
N VAL A 187 -14.99 8.79 18.97
CA VAL A 187 -15.24 7.90 17.83
C VAL A 187 -14.34 8.28 16.67
N THR A 188 -13.63 7.30 16.13
CA THR A 188 -12.73 7.47 14.99
C THR A 188 -13.14 6.52 13.87
N PHE A 189 -13.25 7.05 12.65
CA PHE A 189 -13.41 6.27 11.43
C PHE A 189 -12.12 6.36 10.60
N THR A 190 -11.61 5.21 10.17
CA THR A 190 -10.40 5.13 9.34
C THR A 190 -10.74 4.56 7.97
N PHE A 191 -10.20 5.18 6.93
CA PHE A 191 -10.45 4.83 5.53
C PHE A 191 -9.15 4.35 4.86
N PRO A 192 -8.62 3.16 5.18
CA PRO A 192 -7.42 2.68 4.53
C PRO A 192 -7.70 2.40 3.06
N ALA A 193 -6.86 2.97 2.20
CA ALA A 193 -7.00 2.91 0.75
C ALA A 193 -5.86 2.13 0.11
N THR A 194 -6.19 1.40 -0.94
CA THR A 194 -5.25 0.61 -1.73
C THR A 194 -5.43 0.93 -3.20
N GLN A 195 -4.31 1.07 -3.92
CA GLN A 195 -4.34 1.18 -5.37
C GLN A 195 -4.78 -0.15 -5.98
N VAL A 196 -5.66 -0.09 -6.98
CA VAL A 196 -5.94 -1.22 -7.86
C VAL A 196 -4.96 -1.12 -9.02
N GLN A 197 -4.09 -2.12 -9.17
CA GLN A 197 -3.24 -2.20 -10.35
C GLN A 197 -4.13 -2.43 -11.59
N PRO A 198 -3.88 -1.71 -12.69
CA PRO A 198 -4.57 -1.94 -13.96
C PRO A 198 -4.27 -3.33 -14.54
#